data_AF-A0A4U5UXI8-F1
#
_entry.id   AF-A0A4U5UXI8-F1
#
_cell.length_a   1.000
_cell.length_b   1.000
_cell.length_c   1.000
_cell.angle_alpha   90.00
_cell.angle_beta   90.00
_cell.angle_gamma   90.00
#
_symmetry.space_group_name_H-M   'P 1'
#
loop_
_entity.id
_entity.type
_entity.pdbx_description
1 polymer ?
#
loop_
_entity_poly.entity_id
_entity_poly.type
_entity_poly.pdbx_seq_one_letter_code
_entity_poly.pdbx_strand_id
1 'polypeptide(L)'
;MPHLHFEIKIESLPNELFQCKKLRTLNLGNNCLQSLPSRFGELTGLTQLELRGNRLECLPVELGECRQLKRTGLVVEEDLFNTLPTEAVTLHTDLGDIKIELFCERAPRTCENFLALCASGFYNGCVFHRNIKGFMVQTGDPTGTGKGGTSIWGRKFEDEYSEHLKHNVRGVVSMANNGPNTNGSQFFFTYAKQPHLDMKYTVFGKIIDGLETLDELEKLPVNEKTFRPLTETRIKDVTLHANPFAG
;
A
#
# COMPACT_ATOMS: atom_id res chain seq x y z
N MET A 1 22.82 1.75 -52.93
CA MET A 1 21.39 1.34 -52.99
C MET A 1 20.68 2.00 -51.83
N PRO A 2 19.59 2.74 -52.03
CA PRO A 2 18.81 3.25 -50.90
C PRO A 2 18.01 2.10 -50.29
N HIS A 3 18.29 1.76 -49.05
CA HIS A 3 17.48 0.81 -48.29
C HIS A 3 16.31 1.58 -47.66
N LEU A 4 15.11 1.38 -48.19
CA LEU A 4 13.87 1.89 -47.60
C LEU A 4 13.45 0.90 -46.50
N HIS A 5 13.65 1.27 -45.24
CA HIS A 5 13.25 0.48 -44.08
C HIS A 5 11.83 0.92 -43.66
N PHE A 6 10.82 0.10 -43.95
CA PHE A 6 9.47 0.30 -43.43
C PHE A 6 9.32 -0.49 -42.12
N GLU A 7 9.47 0.17 -40.98
CA GLU A 7 8.91 -0.34 -39.73
C GLU A 7 7.43 0.03 -39.69
N ILE A 8 6.54 -0.97 -39.76
CA ILE A 8 5.12 -0.75 -39.48
C ILE A 8 5.00 -0.58 -37.97
N LYS A 9 4.96 0.67 -37.49
CA LYS A 9 4.73 0.97 -36.08
C LYS A 9 3.24 0.91 -35.77
N ILE A 10 2.91 0.16 -34.72
CA ILE A 10 1.54 -0.04 -34.26
C ILE A 10 1.14 1.15 -33.38
N GLU A 11 -0.03 1.73 -33.65
CA GLU A 11 -0.63 2.82 -32.85
C GLU A 11 -1.79 2.34 -31.97
N SER A 12 -2.38 1.19 -32.29
CA SER A 12 -3.50 0.60 -31.54
C SER A 12 -3.47 -0.93 -31.61
N LEU A 13 -4.06 -1.58 -30.60
CA LEU A 13 -4.09 -3.04 -30.50
C LEU A 13 -5.45 -3.61 -30.92
N PRO A 14 -5.48 -4.72 -31.67
CA PRO A 14 -6.73 -5.36 -32.06
C PRO A 14 -7.44 -5.99 -30.86
N ASN A 15 -8.78 -5.90 -30.83
CA ASN A 15 -9.61 -6.36 -29.70
C ASN A 15 -9.53 -7.87 -29.45
N GLU A 16 -9.18 -8.64 -30.48
CA GLU A 16 -9.06 -10.09 -30.47
C GLU A 16 -7.85 -10.54 -29.64
N LEU A 17 -6.81 -9.70 -29.52
CA LEU A 17 -5.61 -9.99 -28.72
C LEU A 17 -5.97 -10.37 -27.27
N PHE A 18 -6.92 -9.65 -26.66
CA PHE A 18 -7.32 -9.82 -25.27
C PHE A 18 -8.09 -11.13 -24.98
N GLN A 19 -8.47 -11.84 -26.04
CA GLN A 19 -9.08 -13.18 -25.95
C GLN A 19 -8.01 -14.28 -25.79
N CYS A 20 -6.73 -13.99 -26.06
CA CYS A 20 -5.64 -14.95 -26.02
C CYS A 20 -5.18 -15.29 -24.58
N LYS A 21 -6.00 -16.00 -23.80
CA LYS A 21 -5.68 -16.39 -22.38
C LYS A 21 -4.43 -17.28 -22.22
N LYS A 22 -3.96 -17.87 -23.33
CA LYS A 22 -2.72 -18.68 -23.37
C LYS A 22 -1.47 -17.85 -23.66
N LEU A 23 -1.61 -16.58 -24.04
CA LEU A 23 -0.48 -15.70 -24.30
C LEU A 23 0.38 -15.56 -23.04
N ARG A 24 1.69 -15.78 -23.17
CA ARG A 24 2.68 -15.69 -22.08
C ARG A 24 3.62 -14.50 -22.23
N THR A 25 3.98 -14.19 -23.46
CA THR A 25 4.92 -13.12 -23.78
C THR A 25 4.32 -12.29 -24.88
N LEU A 26 4.34 -10.97 -24.71
CA LEU A 26 3.87 -9.99 -25.70
C LEU A 26 4.93 -8.90 -25.82
N ASN A 27 5.51 -8.76 -27.00
CA ASN A 27 6.48 -7.70 -27.29
C ASN A 27 5.83 -6.66 -28.18
N LEU A 28 5.69 -5.46 -27.64
CA LEU A 28 5.17 -4.27 -28.30
C LEU A 28 6.21 -3.13 -28.27
N GLY A 29 7.48 -3.43 -28.02
CA GLY A 29 8.54 -2.42 -27.98
C GLY A 29 8.71 -1.70 -29.33
N ASN A 30 9.22 -0.46 -29.26
CA ASN A 30 9.51 0.40 -30.42
C ASN A 30 8.32 0.72 -31.34
N ASN A 31 7.11 0.80 -30.76
CA ASN A 31 5.88 1.18 -31.47
C ASN A 31 5.48 2.65 -31.19
N CYS A 32 4.24 3.02 -31.52
CA CYS A 32 3.71 4.38 -31.35
C CYS A 32 2.50 4.40 -30.39
N LEU A 33 2.38 3.43 -29.49
CA LEU A 33 1.27 3.36 -28.54
C LEU A 33 1.33 4.55 -27.58
N GLN A 34 0.22 5.28 -27.47
CA GLN A 34 0.07 6.42 -26.53
C GLN A 34 -0.58 6.00 -25.21
N SER A 35 -1.36 4.93 -25.24
CA SER A 35 -1.99 4.35 -24.07
C SER A 35 -2.16 2.85 -24.26
N LEU A 36 -2.43 2.15 -23.15
CA LEU A 36 -2.87 0.77 -23.15
C LEU A 36 -4.35 0.72 -22.76
N PRO A 37 -5.19 -0.05 -23.47
CA PRO A 37 -6.58 -0.23 -23.08
C PRO A 37 -6.69 -0.99 -21.76
N SER A 38 -7.73 -0.69 -20.96
CA SER A 38 -8.05 -1.40 -19.71
C SER A 38 -8.20 -2.92 -19.87
N ARG A 39 -8.53 -3.38 -21.09
CA ARG A 39 -8.62 -4.80 -21.46
C ARG A 39 -7.31 -5.56 -21.35
N PHE A 40 -6.17 -4.91 -21.14
CA PHE A 40 -4.91 -5.61 -20.85
C PHE A 40 -5.03 -6.56 -19.67
N GLY A 41 -5.79 -6.21 -18.64
CA GLY A 41 -6.08 -7.06 -17.50
C GLY A 41 -6.72 -8.41 -17.84
N GLU A 42 -7.31 -8.54 -19.02
CA GLU A 42 -7.89 -9.79 -19.51
C GLU A 42 -6.83 -10.84 -19.86
N LEU A 43 -5.57 -10.45 -20.07
CA LEU A 43 -4.45 -11.34 -20.40
C LEU A 43 -3.89 -12.03 -19.15
N THR A 44 -4.75 -12.74 -18.42
CA THR A 44 -4.43 -13.35 -17.11
C THR A 44 -3.28 -14.35 -17.10
N GLY A 45 -2.88 -14.84 -18.28
CA GLY A 45 -1.75 -15.74 -18.45
C GLY A 45 -0.43 -15.06 -18.82
N LEU A 46 -0.42 -13.75 -19.07
CA LEU A 46 0.76 -13.02 -19.51
C LEU A 46 1.79 -12.97 -18.38
N THR A 47 3.03 -13.33 -18.68
CA THR A 47 4.17 -13.31 -17.76
C THR A 47 5.20 -12.26 -18.14
N GLN A 48 5.24 -11.86 -19.41
CA GLN A 48 6.21 -10.90 -19.95
C GLN A 48 5.54 -9.94 -20.93
N LEU A 49 5.76 -8.64 -20.73
CA LEU A 49 5.24 -7.56 -21.54
C LEU A 49 6.34 -6.53 -21.78
N GLU A 50 6.73 -6.33 -23.03
CA GLU A 50 7.70 -5.32 -23.47
C GLU A 50 6.98 -4.16 -24.15
N LEU A 51 7.19 -2.94 -23.66
CA LEU A 51 6.54 -1.71 -24.08
C LEU A 51 7.54 -0.55 -24.27
N ARG A 52 8.83 -0.76 -24.04
CA ARG A 52 9.86 0.28 -24.16
C ARG A 52 9.90 0.87 -25.57
N GLY A 53 10.20 2.17 -25.69
CA GLY A 53 10.22 2.85 -27.00
C GLY A 53 8.84 3.11 -27.60
N ASN A 54 7.79 3.14 -26.77
CA ASN A 54 6.46 3.68 -27.14
C ASN A 54 6.33 5.14 -26.68
N ARG A 55 5.11 5.69 -26.73
CA ARG A 55 4.75 7.05 -26.31
C ARG A 55 3.73 7.04 -25.15
N LEU A 56 3.81 6.02 -24.30
CA LEU A 56 2.90 5.87 -23.17
C LEU A 56 3.15 7.01 -22.18
N GLU A 57 2.07 7.64 -21.71
CA GLU A 57 2.13 8.63 -20.63
C GLU A 57 1.87 8.00 -19.26
N CYS A 58 1.13 6.88 -19.22
CA CYS A 58 0.82 6.15 -17.99
C CYS A 58 0.61 4.66 -18.24
N LEU A 59 0.69 3.88 -17.16
CA LEU A 59 0.29 2.48 -17.13
C LEU A 59 -1.13 2.35 -16.57
N PRO A 60 -2.03 1.60 -17.23
CA PRO A 60 -3.36 1.34 -16.68
C PRO A 60 -3.26 0.40 -15.47
N VAL A 61 -4.04 0.68 -14.43
CA VAL A 61 -4.09 -0.13 -13.20
C VAL A 61 -4.55 -1.57 -13.45
N GLU A 62 -5.32 -1.78 -14.52
CA GLU A 62 -5.82 -3.08 -14.95
C GLU A 62 -4.70 -4.05 -15.35
N LEU A 63 -3.47 -3.58 -15.55
CA LEU A 63 -2.32 -4.45 -15.68
C LEU A 63 -2.13 -5.39 -14.47
N GLY A 64 -2.65 -5.04 -13.28
CA GLY A 64 -2.65 -5.94 -12.11
C GLY A 64 -3.55 -7.15 -12.22
N GLU A 65 -4.56 -7.08 -13.08
CA GLU A 65 -5.43 -8.22 -13.33
C GLU A 65 -4.71 -9.29 -14.18
N CYS A 66 -3.55 -8.95 -14.77
CA CYS A 66 -2.62 -9.92 -15.34
C CYS A 66 -1.93 -10.72 -14.22
N ARG A 67 -2.64 -11.68 -13.62
CA ARG A 67 -2.21 -12.44 -12.41
C ARG A 67 -0.83 -13.10 -12.47
N GLN A 68 -0.28 -13.29 -13.67
CA GLN A 68 1.03 -13.91 -13.87
C GLN A 68 2.12 -12.90 -14.25
N LEU A 69 1.76 -11.64 -14.51
CA LEU A 69 2.68 -10.58 -14.87
C LEU A 69 3.19 -9.93 -13.58
N LYS A 70 4.50 -10.08 -13.34
CA LYS A 70 5.19 -9.43 -12.21
C LYS A 70 5.92 -8.19 -12.71
N ARG A 71 6.36 -7.33 -11.78
CA ARG A 71 7.21 -6.17 -12.11
C ARG A 71 8.42 -6.57 -12.97
N THR A 72 9.07 -7.68 -12.64
CA THR A 72 10.22 -8.22 -13.40
C THR A 72 9.90 -8.66 -14.83
N GLY A 73 8.61 -8.90 -15.13
CA GLY A 73 8.13 -9.24 -16.47
C GLY A 73 7.62 -8.05 -17.26
N LEU A 74 7.49 -6.86 -16.66
CA LEU A 74 7.01 -5.65 -17.32
C LEU A 74 8.21 -4.74 -17.66
N VAL A 75 8.52 -4.63 -18.94
CA VAL A 75 9.60 -3.77 -19.45
C VAL A 75 8.99 -2.50 -20.05
N VAL A 76 9.23 -1.38 -19.38
CA VAL A 76 8.71 -0.04 -19.70
C VAL A 76 9.81 1.00 -19.41
N GLU A 77 9.61 2.25 -19.80
CA GLU A 77 10.45 3.34 -19.29
C GLU A 77 10.25 3.47 -17.76
N GLU A 78 11.33 3.75 -17.01
CA GLU A 78 11.33 3.64 -15.53
C GLU A 78 10.32 4.58 -14.85
N ASP A 79 10.11 5.77 -15.43
CA ASP A 79 9.20 6.78 -14.92
C ASP A 79 7.74 6.35 -14.99
N LEU A 80 7.38 5.44 -15.91
CA LEU A 80 6.02 4.93 -16.03
C LEU A 80 5.57 4.13 -14.82
N PHE A 81 6.48 3.53 -14.04
CA PHE A 81 6.10 2.89 -12.77
C PHE A 81 5.58 3.89 -11.73
N ASN A 82 5.98 5.17 -11.82
CA ASN A 82 5.51 6.22 -10.92
C ASN A 82 4.08 6.68 -11.26
N THR A 83 3.55 6.26 -12.42
CA THR A 83 2.18 6.58 -12.85
C THR A 83 1.15 5.61 -12.27
N LEU A 84 1.62 4.46 -11.78
CA LEU A 84 0.79 3.53 -11.04
C LEU A 84 0.50 4.12 -9.65
N PRO A 85 -0.71 3.92 -9.11
CA PRO A 85 -1.00 4.29 -7.74
C PRO A 85 -0.01 3.59 -6.82
N THR A 86 0.43 4.24 -5.74
CA THR A 86 1.12 3.57 -4.63
C THR A 86 0.19 2.56 -3.97
N GLU A 87 0.71 1.44 -3.44
CA GLU A 87 -0.07 0.62 -2.51
C GLU A 87 -0.46 1.48 -1.32
N ALA A 88 -1.76 1.73 -1.20
CA ALA A 88 -2.25 2.64 -0.20
C ALA A 88 -3.58 2.18 0.37
N VAL A 89 -3.88 2.65 1.56
CA VAL A 89 -5.11 2.36 2.29
C VAL A 89 -5.68 3.66 2.82
N THR A 90 -6.98 3.89 2.61
CA THR A 90 -7.71 4.94 3.31
C THR A 90 -8.46 4.34 4.48
N LEU A 91 -8.15 4.79 5.70
CA LEU A 91 -8.96 4.54 6.88
C LEU A 91 -10.02 5.63 6.97
N HIS A 92 -11.29 5.25 6.97
CA HIS A 92 -12.39 6.18 7.19
C HIS A 92 -12.72 6.23 8.68
N THR A 93 -12.44 7.34 9.35
CA THR A 93 -12.62 7.46 10.81
C THR A 93 -13.81 8.35 11.17
N ASP A 94 -14.19 8.38 12.45
CA ASP A 94 -15.20 9.34 12.93
C ASP A 94 -14.76 10.81 12.80
N LEU A 95 -13.45 11.07 12.71
CA LEU A 95 -12.87 12.43 12.63
C LEU A 95 -12.46 12.84 11.21
N GLY A 96 -12.60 11.96 10.23
CA GLY A 96 -12.15 12.18 8.86
C GLY A 96 -11.37 11.00 8.30
N ASP A 97 -10.85 11.16 7.10
CA ASP A 97 -10.10 10.12 6.40
C ASP A 97 -8.59 10.23 6.68
N ILE A 98 -7.89 9.11 6.69
CA ILE A 98 -6.43 9.03 6.74
C ILE A 98 -5.97 8.10 5.64
N LYS A 99 -5.24 8.62 4.65
CA LYS A 99 -4.65 7.83 3.58
C LYS A 99 -3.20 7.50 3.88
N ILE A 100 -2.86 6.23 3.82
CA ILE A 100 -1.56 5.66 4.18
C ILE A 100 -0.96 5.03 2.94
N GLU A 101 0.25 5.45 2.55
CA GLU A 101 1.11 4.70 1.64
C GLU A 101 1.80 3.56 2.40
N LEU A 102 1.85 2.37 1.81
CA LEU A 102 2.46 1.18 2.37
C LEU A 102 3.81 0.88 1.70
N PHE A 103 4.81 0.53 2.52
CA PHE A 103 6.16 0.23 2.07
C PHE A 103 6.37 -1.27 1.81
N CYS A 104 5.56 -1.84 0.92
CA CYS A 104 5.51 -3.28 0.65
C CYS A 104 6.86 -3.90 0.27
N GLU A 105 7.74 -3.17 -0.42
CA GLU A 105 9.08 -3.68 -0.76
C GLU A 105 10.00 -3.84 0.46
N ARG A 106 9.80 -3.03 1.50
CA ARG A 106 10.69 -2.96 2.67
C ARG A 106 10.15 -3.69 3.89
N ALA A 107 8.82 -3.79 4.02
CA ALA A 107 8.13 -4.52 5.08
C ALA A 107 7.02 -5.42 4.47
N PRO A 108 7.39 -6.39 3.60
CA PRO A 108 6.43 -7.17 2.82
C PRO A 108 5.45 -7.96 3.67
N ARG A 109 5.91 -8.66 4.71
CA ARG A 109 5.01 -9.44 5.58
C ARG A 109 4.08 -8.53 6.38
N THR A 110 4.59 -7.40 6.86
CA THR A 110 3.80 -6.44 7.62
C THR A 110 2.71 -5.82 6.75
N CYS A 111 3.04 -5.44 5.51
CA CYS A 111 2.07 -4.89 4.57
C CYS A 111 1.05 -5.94 4.13
N GLU A 112 1.48 -7.18 3.84
CA GLU A 112 0.57 -8.31 3.54
C GLU A 112 -0.43 -8.52 4.68
N ASN A 113 0.05 -8.58 5.93
CA ASN A 113 -0.80 -8.70 7.10
C ASN A 113 -1.79 -7.54 7.21
N PHE A 114 -1.32 -6.29 7.07
CA PHE A 114 -2.16 -5.11 7.19
C PHE A 114 -3.24 -5.09 6.11
N LEU A 115 -2.88 -5.29 4.85
CA LEU A 115 -3.80 -5.33 3.71
C LEU A 115 -4.84 -6.44 3.86
N ALA A 116 -4.43 -7.65 4.28
CA ALA A 116 -5.38 -8.76 4.46
C ALA A 116 -6.36 -8.52 5.62
N LEU A 117 -5.91 -7.89 6.73
CA LEU A 117 -6.78 -7.48 7.82
C LEU A 117 -7.76 -6.37 7.39
N CYS A 118 -7.28 -5.39 6.61
CA CYS A 118 -8.15 -4.38 5.99
C CYS A 118 -9.21 -5.01 5.08
N ALA A 119 -8.80 -5.90 4.17
CA ALA A 119 -9.70 -6.57 3.21
C ALA A 119 -10.78 -7.43 3.88
N SER A 120 -10.49 -8.00 5.06
CA SER A 120 -11.47 -8.79 5.83
C SER A 120 -12.40 -7.95 6.70
N GLY A 121 -12.26 -6.61 6.71
CA GLY A 121 -13.00 -5.72 7.60
C GLY A 121 -12.60 -5.82 9.06
N PHE A 122 -11.44 -6.42 9.37
CA PHE A 122 -10.97 -6.67 10.74
C PHE A 122 -10.86 -5.38 11.57
N TYR A 123 -10.53 -4.27 10.92
CA TYR A 123 -10.37 -2.97 11.57
C TYR A 123 -11.68 -2.19 11.72
N ASN A 124 -12.79 -2.65 11.13
CA ASN A 124 -14.07 -1.96 11.21
C ASN A 124 -14.56 -1.93 12.66
N GLY A 125 -14.86 -0.73 13.16
CA GLY A 125 -15.25 -0.48 14.54
C GLY A 125 -14.08 -0.41 15.54
N CYS A 126 -12.83 -0.66 15.14
CA CYS A 126 -11.67 -0.55 16.03
C CYS A 126 -11.54 0.87 16.58
N VAL A 127 -11.35 0.98 17.89
CA VAL A 127 -11.14 2.26 18.57
C VAL A 127 -9.66 2.62 18.65
N PHE A 128 -9.36 3.91 18.63
CA PHE A 128 -8.07 4.44 19.07
C PHE A 128 -7.98 4.34 20.59
N HIS A 129 -7.38 3.26 21.10
CA HIS A 129 -7.46 2.90 22.53
C HIS A 129 -6.36 3.54 23.39
N ARG A 130 -5.35 4.16 22.77
CA ARG A 130 -4.27 4.87 23.47
C ARG A 130 -3.77 6.04 22.62
N ASN A 131 -3.82 7.25 23.17
CA ASN A 131 -3.52 8.49 22.46
C ASN A 131 -2.65 9.40 23.35
N ILE A 132 -1.40 9.62 22.95
CA ILE A 132 -0.43 10.41 23.72
C ILE A 132 0.03 11.58 22.86
N LYS A 133 -0.45 12.78 23.21
CA LYS A 133 -0.12 14.03 22.54
C LYS A 133 1.40 14.21 22.39
N GLY A 134 1.84 14.62 21.20
CA GLY A 134 3.24 14.80 20.83
C GLY A 134 4.03 13.50 20.63
N PHE A 135 3.44 12.33 20.93
CA PHE A 135 4.10 11.03 20.82
C PHE A 135 3.48 10.20 19.69
N MET A 136 2.34 9.56 19.96
CA MET A 136 1.67 8.65 19.00
C MET A 136 0.21 8.39 19.40
N VAL A 137 -0.56 7.85 18.46
CA VAL A 137 -1.89 7.28 18.69
C VAL A 137 -1.96 5.85 18.15
N GLN A 138 -2.49 4.95 18.97
CA GLN A 138 -2.48 3.51 18.75
C GLN A 138 -3.89 2.94 18.58
N THR A 139 -4.03 2.01 17.65
CA THR A 139 -5.29 1.35 17.28
C THR A 139 -5.02 -0.10 16.82
N GLY A 140 -6.00 -0.74 16.17
CA GLY A 140 -5.86 -2.07 15.57
C GLY A 140 -6.11 -3.23 16.55
N ASP A 141 -6.76 -2.96 17.68
CA ASP A 141 -7.27 -3.98 18.61
C ASP A 141 -8.81 -4.03 18.53
N PRO A 142 -9.42 -5.07 17.94
CA PRO A 142 -10.87 -5.21 17.85
C PRO A 142 -11.57 -5.29 19.22
N THR A 143 -10.85 -5.70 20.27
CA THR A 143 -11.40 -5.73 21.62
C THR A 143 -11.41 -4.35 22.28
N GLY A 144 -10.63 -3.41 21.75
CA GLY A 144 -10.44 -2.07 22.32
C GLY A 144 -9.75 -2.06 23.69
N THR A 145 -9.15 -3.18 24.14
CA THR A 145 -8.52 -3.28 25.46
C THR A 145 -7.05 -2.83 25.47
N GLY A 146 -6.43 -2.78 24.29
CA GLY A 146 -4.99 -2.59 24.10
C GLY A 146 -4.17 -3.87 24.27
N LYS A 147 -4.81 -4.99 24.59
CA LYS A 147 -4.15 -6.30 24.81
C LYS A 147 -4.53 -7.35 23.76
N GLY A 148 -5.54 -7.07 22.95
CA GLY A 148 -6.03 -7.99 21.92
C GLY A 148 -5.29 -7.85 20.59
N GLY A 149 -5.90 -8.39 19.55
CA GLY A 149 -5.38 -8.33 18.19
C GLY A 149 -4.46 -9.49 17.81
N THR A 150 -4.65 -9.99 16.59
CA THR A 150 -3.90 -11.11 16.00
C THR A 150 -3.57 -10.81 14.55
N SER A 151 -2.52 -11.43 14.02
CA SER A 151 -2.24 -11.31 12.58
C SER A 151 -3.26 -12.09 11.76
N ILE A 152 -3.25 -11.87 10.44
CA ILE A 152 -4.05 -12.68 9.51
C ILE A 152 -3.73 -14.19 9.61
N TRP A 153 -2.52 -14.55 10.04
CA TRP A 153 -2.08 -15.94 10.20
C TRP A 153 -2.43 -16.54 11.57
N GLY A 154 -3.14 -15.80 12.43
CA GLY A 154 -3.53 -16.27 13.77
C GLY A 154 -2.39 -16.42 14.78
N ARG A 155 -1.18 -15.98 14.44
CA ARG A 155 0.03 -16.04 15.29
C ARG A 155 0.85 -14.75 15.18
N LYS A 156 1.75 -14.50 16.12
CA LYS A 156 2.67 -13.36 15.99
C LYS A 156 3.67 -13.59 14.85
N PHE A 157 4.21 -12.50 14.29
CA PHE A 157 5.20 -12.55 13.20
C PHE A 157 6.39 -11.63 13.47
N GLU A 158 7.47 -11.86 12.72
CA GLU A 158 8.76 -11.18 12.89
C GLU A 158 8.73 -9.68 12.60
N ASP A 159 9.74 -8.98 13.09
CA ASP A 159 9.99 -7.58 12.75
C ASP A 159 10.71 -7.45 11.39
N GLU A 160 10.40 -6.38 10.66
CA GLU A 160 11.00 -6.05 9.36
C GLU A 160 11.63 -4.66 9.43
N TYR A 161 12.91 -4.60 9.80
CA TYR A 161 13.63 -3.34 9.95
C TYR A 161 14.32 -2.91 8.66
N SER A 162 14.33 -1.59 8.39
CA SER A 162 15.07 -1.00 7.29
C SER A 162 15.81 0.24 7.77
N GLU A 163 17.10 0.38 7.42
CA GLU A 163 17.90 1.56 7.79
C GLU A 163 17.37 2.88 7.21
N HIS A 164 16.48 2.81 6.22
CA HIS A 164 15.88 3.98 5.58
C HIS A 164 14.49 4.30 6.11
N LEU A 165 13.84 3.37 6.82
CA LEU A 165 12.53 3.58 7.41
C LEU A 165 12.71 3.92 8.89
N LYS A 166 12.45 5.18 9.23
CA LYS A 166 12.66 5.73 10.58
C LYS A 166 11.45 6.53 11.02
N HIS A 167 11.27 6.67 12.32
CA HIS A 167 10.26 7.54 12.92
C HIS A 167 10.77 8.98 12.94
N ASN A 168 11.11 9.53 11.77
CA ASN A 168 11.80 10.82 11.63
C ASN A 168 10.86 12.02 11.39
N VAL A 169 9.58 11.76 11.11
CA VAL A 169 8.56 12.77 10.80
C VAL A 169 7.21 12.40 11.41
N ARG A 170 6.27 13.36 11.46
CA ARG A 170 4.86 13.10 11.77
C ARG A 170 4.23 12.20 10.71
N GLY A 171 3.29 11.35 11.14
CA GLY A 171 2.50 10.51 10.25
C GLY A 171 3.17 9.20 9.83
N VAL A 172 4.31 8.81 10.43
CA VAL A 172 4.87 7.46 10.24
C VAL A 172 3.95 6.43 10.89
N VAL A 173 3.69 5.33 10.19
CA VAL A 173 2.85 4.20 10.61
C VAL A 173 3.74 3.00 10.93
N SER A 174 3.57 2.46 12.13
CA SER A 174 4.38 1.34 12.62
C SER A 174 3.57 0.32 13.41
N MET A 175 4.01 -0.93 13.40
CA MET A 175 3.40 -1.99 14.20
C MET A 175 3.65 -1.75 15.69
N ALA A 176 2.64 -1.97 16.51
CA ALA A 176 2.80 -2.10 17.96
C ALA A 176 3.18 -3.56 18.31
N ASN A 177 4.10 -3.74 19.25
CA ASN A 177 4.57 -5.04 19.68
C ASN A 177 4.84 -5.08 21.20
N ASN A 178 5.01 -6.28 21.75
CA ASN A 178 5.37 -6.56 23.14
C ASN A 178 6.77 -7.18 23.23
N GLY A 179 7.72 -6.63 22.47
CA GLY A 179 9.08 -7.16 22.31
C GLY A 179 9.33 -7.76 20.93
N PRO A 180 10.57 -8.22 20.68
CA PRO A 180 10.98 -8.67 19.35
C PRO A 180 10.09 -9.78 18.78
N ASN A 181 9.73 -9.67 17.50
CA ASN A 181 8.95 -10.65 16.72
C ASN A 181 7.56 -10.94 17.30
N THR A 182 6.91 -9.92 17.86
CA THR A 182 5.56 -10.04 18.44
C THR A 182 4.50 -9.22 17.72
N ASN A 183 4.71 -8.94 16.43
CA ASN A 183 3.76 -8.18 15.61
C ASN A 183 2.44 -8.94 15.45
N GLY A 184 1.31 -8.19 15.46
CA GLY A 184 -0.05 -8.72 15.37
C GLY A 184 -0.91 -7.87 14.45
N SER A 185 -2.00 -7.30 14.97
CA SER A 185 -2.84 -6.35 14.23
C SER A 185 -2.73 -4.90 14.71
N GLN A 186 -2.18 -4.67 15.90
CA GLN A 186 -2.10 -3.33 16.48
C GLN A 186 -1.00 -2.53 15.81
N PHE A 187 -1.29 -1.26 15.54
CA PHE A 187 -0.38 -0.31 14.91
C PHE A 187 -0.61 1.09 15.49
N PHE A 188 0.32 2.00 15.23
CA PHE A 188 0.24 3.37 15.68
C PHE A 188 0.72 4.37 14.63
N PHE A 189 0.22 5.60 14.75
CA PHE A 189 0.67 6.76 14.01
C PHE A 189 1.53 7.63 14.93
N THR A 190 2.66 8.11 14.43
CA THR A 190 3.49 9.07 15.16
C THR A 190 3.00 10.50 14.96
N TYR A 191 2.98 11.28 16.04
CA TYR A 191 2.65 12.72 15.95
C TYR A 191 3.86 13.61 15.68
N ALA A 192 5.07 13.12 15.92
CA ALA A 192 6.32 13.82 15.72
C ALA A 192 7.47 12.81 15.53
N LYS A 193 8.69 13.31 15.34
CA LYS A 193 9.91 12.49 15.27
C LYS A 193 10.14 11.72 16.59
N GLN A 194 10.24 10.39 16.52
CA GLN A 194 10.44 9.47 17.64
C GLN A 194 11.63 8.50 17.43
N PRO A 195 12.89 9.00 17.39
CA PRO A 195 14.05 8.19 16.99
C PRO A 195 14.35 7.04 17.95
N HIS A 196 13.85 7.10 19.19
CA HIS A 196 14.02 6.04 20.18
C HIS A 196 13.19 4.78 19.87
N LEU A 197 12.27 4.85 18.90
CA LEU A 197 11.47 3.73 18.38
C LEU A 197 12.12 3.02 17.19
N ASP A 198 13.14 3.64 16.58
CA ASP A 198 13.85 3.07 15.43
C ASP A 198 14.49 1.72 15.81
N MET A 199 14.43 0.75 14.89
CA MET A 199 14.92 -0.62 15.08
C MET A 199 14.26 -1.37 16.25
N LYS A 200 13.11 -0.90 16.75
CA LYS A 200 12.29 -1.58 17.77
C LYS A 200 10.89 -1.91 17.28
N TYR A 201 10.36 -1.06 16.41
CA TYR A 201 9.03 -1.20 15.81
C TYR A 201 9.15 -1.16 14.30
N THR A 202 8.46 -2.10 13.65
CA THR A 202 8.44 -2.19 12.18
C THR A 202 7.66 -1.02 11.61
N VAL A 203 8.35 -0.11 10.92
CA VAL A 203 7.75 0.96 10.11
C VAL A 203 7.30 0.34 8.79
N PHE A 204 6.02 0.46 8.47
CA PHE A 204 5.46 -0.17 7.25
C PHE A 204 4.65 0.78 6.38
N GLY A 205 4.46 2.03 6.81
CA GLY A 205 3.79 3.01 5.98
C GLY A 205 3.93 4.44 6.49
N LYS A 206 3.31 5.37 5.75
CA LYS A 206 3.27 6.79 6.08
C LYS A 206 1.97 7.41 5.59
N ILE A 207 1.42 8.34 6.36
CA ILE A 207 0.29 9.16 5.94
C ILE A 207 0.72 10.04 4.75
N ILE A 208 -0.04 9.95 3.66
CA ILE A 208 0.12 10.75 2.44
C ILE A 208 -1.02 11.75 2.23
N ASP A 209 -2.16 11.56 2.91
CA ASP A 209 -3.29 12.49 2.91
C ASP A 209 -4.11 12.35 4.21
N GLY A 210 -4.77 13.41 4.66
CA GLY A 210 -5.56 13.41 5.90
C GLY A 210 -4.77 13.68 7.19
N LEU A 211 -3.72 14.52 7.14
CA LEU A 211 -2.96 14.92 8.33
C LEU A 211 -3.81 15.76 9.30
N GLU A 212 -4.83 16.46 8.81
CA GLU A 212 -5.82 17.18 9.60
C GLU A 212 -6.64 16.25 10.50
N THR A 213 -6.97 15.05 10.03
CA THR A 213 -7.62 14.02 10.86
C THR A 213 -6.70 13.57 11.99
N LEU A 214 -5.39 13.47 11.71
CA LEU A 214 -4.39 13.18 12.73
C LEU A 214 -4.25 14.32 13.76
N ASP A 215 -4.40 15.58 13.32
CA ASP A 215 -4.43 16.74 14.22
C ASP A 215 -5.65 16.73 15.14
N GLU A 216 -6.82 16.33 14.64
CA GLU A 216 -8.03 16.19 15.46
C GLU A 216 -7.90 15.03 16.46
N LEU A 217 -7.34 13.89 16.05
CA LEU A 217 -7.02 12.79 16.96
C LEU A 217 -6.10 13.27 18.10
N GLU A 218 -5.08 14.06 17.82
CA GLU A 218 -4.12 14.53 18.82
C GLU A 218 -4.72 15.49 19.86
N LYS A 219 -5.79 16.20 19.48
CA LYS A 219 -6.49 17.16 20.35
C LYS A 219 -7.50 16.50 21.29
N LEU A 220 -7.86 15.24 21.06
CA LEU A 220 -8.87 14.56 21.87
C LEU A 220 -8.51 14.57 23.36
N PRO A 221 -9.44 14.95 24.25
CA PRO A 221 -9.28 14.74 25.68
C PRO A 221 -9.07 13.26 26.00
N VAL A 222 -8.10 12.94 26.85
CA VAL A 222 -7.77 11.57 27.25
C VAL A 222 -7.82 11.40 28.76
N ASN A 223 -8.02 10.17 29.21
CA ASN A 223 -7.78 9.80 30.59
C ASN A 223 -6.28 9.95 30.93
N GLU A 224 -5.95 10.67 31.99
CA GLU A 224 -4.56 10.99 32.35
C GLU A 224 -3.69 9.77 32.69
N LYS A 225 -4.29 8.67 33.16
CA LYS A 225 -3.55 7.46 33.58
C LYS A 225 -3.41 6.46 32.45
N THR A 226 -4.46 6.26 31.66
CA THR A 226 -4.48 5.23 30.62
C THR A 226 -4.21 5.78 29.22
N PHE A 227 -4.28 7.10 29.05
CA PHE A 227 -4.22 7.79 27.76
C PHE A 227 -5.31 7.35 26.78
N ARG A 228 -6.40 6.74 27.27
CA ARG A 228 -7.56 6.39 26.45
C ARG A 228 -8.37 7.67 26.17
N PRO A 229 -8.74 7.96 24.90
CA PRO A 229 -9.68 9.04 24.59
C PRO A 229 -10.97 8.95 25.41
N LEU A 230 -11.44 10.09 25.91
CA LEU A 230 -12.69 10.17 26.68
C LEU A 230 -13.91 10.03 25.78
N THR A 231 -13.81 10.51 24.54
CA THR A 231 -14.77 10.26 23.48
C THR A 231 -14.24 9.13 22.62
N GLU A 232 -15.03 8.08 22.43
CA GLU A 232 -14.64 6.99 21.54
C GLU A 232 -14.58 7.48 20.10
N THR A 233 -13.48 7.17 19.43
CA THR A 233 -13.23 7.47 18.03
C THR A 233 -12.80 6.17 17.37
N ARG A 234 -13.41 5.87 16.22
CA ARG A 234 -13.31 4.58 15.55
C ARG A 234 -12.82 4.70 14.12
N ILE A 235 -12.29 3.60 13.61
CA ILE A 235 -12.23 3.30 12.18
C ILE A 235 -13.59 2.73 11.80
N LYS A 236 -14.30 3.35 10.86
CA LYS A 236 -15.63 2.92 10.40
C LYS A 236 -15.49 1.78 9.39
N ASP A 237 -14.71 2.04 8.35
CA ASP A 237 -14.35 1.08 7.31
C ASP A 237 -13.00 1.47 6.66
N VAL A 238 -12.58 0.69 5.68
CA VAL A 238 -11.28 0.81 5.02
C VAL A 238 -11.42 0.63 3.52
N THR A 239 -10.81 1.54 2.75
CA THR A 239 -10.70 1.45 1.28
C THR A 239 -9.26 1.09 0.90
N LEU A 240 -9.10 0.07 0.04
CA LEU A 240 -7.80 -0.34 -0.52
C LEU A 240 -7.56 0.34 -1.87
N HIS A 241 -6.34 0.82 -2.09
CA HIS A 241 -5.86 1.39 -3.34
C HIS A 241 -4.65 0.56 -3.81
N ALA A 242 -4.86 -0.31 -4.80
CA ALA A 242 -3.85 -1.28 -5.20
C ALA A 242 -2.89 -0.72 -6.25
N ASN A 243 -1.59 -0.90 -6.03
CA ASN A 243 -0.58 -0.87 -7.08
C ASN A 243 -0.44 -2.29 -7.64
N PRO A 244 -0.77 -2.52 -8.91
CA PRO A 244 -0.68 -3.84 -9.51
C PRO A 244 0.72 -4.48 -9.47
N PHE A 245 1.78 -3.71 -9.22
CA PHE A 245 3.17 -4.13 -9.28
C PHE A 245 4.01 -3.77 -8.04
N ALA A 246 3.38 -3.43 -6.93
CA ALA A 246 4.09 -3.25 -5.65
C ALA A 246 4.38 -4.62 -5.01
N GLY A 247 5.40 -5.30 -5.51
CA GLY A 247 5.83 -6.61 -5.00
C GLY A 247 6.91 -7.26 -5.84
#